data_AF-A0A955HIL4-F1
#
_entry.id   AF-A0A955HIL4-F1
#
_cell.length_a   1.000
_cell.length_b   1.000
_cell.length_c   1.000
_cell.angle_alpha   90.00
_cell.angle_beta   90.00
_cell.angle_gamma   90.00
#
_symmetry.space_group_name_H-M   'P 1'
#
loop_
_entity.id
_entity.type
_entity.pdbx_description
1 polymer ?
#
loop_
_entity_poly.entity_id
_entity_poly.type
_entity_poly.pdbx_seq_one_letter_code
_entity_poly.pdbx_strand_id
1 'polypeptide(L)' 'ASEGKTVHPTQKPVALMEYLIKTYTNEKETVLDFTMGSGTTGVACINTNRKFIGIEKDETYFKIAQDRIAAI' A
#
# COMPACT_ATOMS: atom_id res chain seq x y z
N ALA A 1 -11.65 9.62 -5.09
CA ALA A 1 -11.55 8.44 -5.98
C ALA A 1 -10.12 7.90 -5.92
N SER A 2 -9.88 6.63 -6.28
CA SER A 2 -8.50 6.14 -6.42
C SER A 2 -7.78 6.95 -7.51
N GLU A 3 -6.61 7.49 -7.19
CA GLU A 3 -5.76 8.15 -8.18
C GLU A 3 -5.05 7.08 -9.02
N GLY A 4 -5.06 7.24 -10.36
CA GLY A 4 -4.44 6.32 -11.31
C GLY A 4 -5.32 5.16 -11.77
N LYS A 5 -4.71 4.17 -12.45
CA LYS A 5 -5.41 2.98 -12.96
C LYS A 5 -5.92 2.13 -11.79
N THR A 6 -7.24 1.93 -11.73
CA THR A 6 -7.87 1.03 -10.77
C THR A 6 -7.56 -0.41 -11.14
N VAL A 7 -6.89 -1.14 -10.25
CA VAL A 7 -6.52 -2.55 -10.44
C VAL A 7 -7.21 -3.49 -9.43
N HIS A 8 -7.89 -2.91 -8.44
CA HIS A 8 -8.72 -3.64 -7.48
C HIS A 8 -10.04 -2.88 -7.26
N PRO A 9 -11.20 -3.57 -7.18
CA PRO A 9 -12.51 -2.92 -7.09
C PRO A 9 -12.65 -1.98 -5.90
N THR A 10 -11.97 -2.29 -4.79
CA THR A 10 -12.00 -1.49 -3.55
C THR A 10 -10.69 -0.76 -3.24
N GLN A 11 -9.84 -0.55 -4.25
CA GLN A 11 -8.53 0.12 -4.13
C GLN A 11 -8.64 1.47 -3.40
N LYS A 12 -7.80 1.67 -2.37
CA LYS A 12 -7.75 2.93 -1.64
C LYS A 12 -6.84 3.94 -2.36
N PRO A 13 -7.12 5.26 -2.28
CA PRO A 13 -6.21 6.28 -2.80
C PRO A 13 -4.89 6.28 -2.03
N VAL A 14 -3.77 6.48 -2.73
CA VAL A 14 -2.43 6.53 -2.11
C VAL A 14 -2.32 7.70 -1.14
N ALA A 15 -2.76 8.90 -1.56
CA ALA A 15 -2.73 10.10 -0.72
C ALA A 15 -3.45 9.93 0.63
N LEU A 16 -4.56 9.18 0.66
CA LEU A 16 -5.26 8.85 1.91
C LEU A 16 -4.39 7.97 2.82
N MET A 17 -3.75 6.94 2.26
CA MET A 17 -2.88 6.06 3.05
C MET A 17 -1.63 6.79 3.54
N GLU A 18 -1.03 7.66 2.73
CA GLU A 18 0.10 8.50 3.15
C GLU A 18 -0.28 9.43 4.30
N TYR A 19 -1.46 10.05 4.25
CA TYR A 19 -1.98 10.87 5.33
C TYR A 19 -2.07 10.07 6.64
N LEU A 20 -2.68 8.87 6.60
CA LEU A 20 -2.81 8.01 7.79
C LEU A 20 -1.45 7.57 8.32
N ILE A 21 -0.54 7.14 7.44
CA ILE A 21 0.81 6.70 7.83
C ILE A 21 1.60 7.84 8.49
N LYS A 22 1.60 9.05 7.90
CA LYS A 22 2.27 10.23 8.47
C LYS A 22 1.68 10.64 9.82
N THR A 23 0.38 10.42 10.03
CA THR A 23 -0.31 10.80 11.27
C THR A 23 -0.03 9.85 12.42
N TYR A 24 0.09 8.54 12.16
CA TYR A 24 0.09 7.52 13.21
C TYR A 24 1.39 6.72 13.33
N THR A 25 2.42 7.05 12.55
CA THR A 25 3.73 6.39 12.60
C THR A 25 4.86 7.40 12.44
N ASN A 26 6.05 7.04 12.89
CA ASN A 26 7.29 7.75 12.57
C ASN A 26 7.98 7.13 11.34
N GLU A 27 8.90 7.88 10.74
CA GLU A 27 9.78 7.32 9.70
C GLU A 27 10.53 6.09 10.23
N LYS A 28 10.78 5.12 9.35
CA LYS A 28 11.48 3.85 9.57
C LYS A 28 10.75 2.83 10.46
N GLU A 29 9.60 3.19 11.03
CA GLU A 29 8.70 2.23 11.69
C GLU A 29 8.06 1.28 10.67
N THR A 30 7.49 0.17 11.18
CA THR A 30 6.88 -0.87 10.36
C THR A 30 5.37 -0.76 10.37
N VAL A 31 4.77 -0.74 9.19
CA VAL A 31 3.32 -0.83 8.98
C VAL A 31 2.97 -2.24 8.49
N LEU A 32 1.97 -2.86 9.12
CA LEU A 32 1.38 -4.13 8.70
C LEU A 32 0.02 -3.87 8.04
N ASP A 33 -0.18 -4.45 6.87
CA ASP A 33 -1.48 -4.57 6.22
C ASP A 33 -1.75 -6.03 5.85
N PHE A 34 -2.58 -6.70 6.64
CA PHE A 34 -2.87 -8.12 6.45
C PHE A 34 -4.02 -8.40 5.46
N THR A 35 -4.53 -7.35 4.81
CA THR A 35 -5.54 -7.42 3.74
C THR A 35 -5.18 -6.43 2.63
N MET A 36 -3.93 -6.46 2.18
CA MET A 36 -3.35 -5.34 1.42
C MET A 36 -3.99 -5.10 0.05
N GLY A 37 -4.72 -6.08 -0.50
CA GLY A 37 -5.40 -5.98 -1.79
C GLY A 37 -4.43 -5.53 -2.87
N SER A 38 -4.72 -4.38 -3.49
CA SER A 38 -3.86 -3.77 -4.52
C SER A 38 -2.48 -3.27 -4.04
N GLY A 39 -2.16 -3.30 -2.74
CA GLY A 39 -0.86 -2.85 -2.22
C GLY A 39 -0.72 -1.34 -2.02
N THR A 40 -1.82 -0.57 -1.98
CA THR A 40 -1.78 0.89 -1.77
C THR A 40 -1.04 1.27 -0.49
N THR A 41 -1.23 0.52 0.60
CA THR A 41 -0.52 0.77 1.88
C THR A 41 0.99 0.63 1.72
N GLY A 42 1.46 -0.36 0.97
CA GLY A 42 2.89 -0.56 0.71
C GLY A 42 3.51 0.56 -0.11
N VAL A 43 2.83 1.00 -1.17
CA VAL A 43 3.22 2.18 -1.96
C VAL A 43 3.35 3.41 -1.06
N ALA A 44 2.34 3.66 -0.23
CA ALA A 44 2.35 4.80 0.69
C ALA A 44 3.47 4.68 1.74
N CYS A 45 3.81 3.48 2.20
CA CYS A 45 4.94 3.27 3.11
C CYS A 45 6.28 3.64 2.46
N ILE A 46 6.53 3.23 1.22
CA ILE A 46 7.76 3.59 0.49
C ILE A 46 7.86 5.11 0.33
N ASN A 47 6.81 5.75 -0.17
CA ASN A 47 6.75 7.20 -0.38
C ASN A 47 6.98 8.00 0.91
N THR A 48 6.68 7.40 2.06
CA THR A 48 6.79 8.04 3.37
C THR A 48 7.95 7.47 4.20
N ASN A 49 8.88 6.71 3.63
CA ASN A 49 10.04 6.18 4.35
C ASN A 49 9.66 5.29 5.56
N ARG A 50 8.63 4.44 5.42
CA ARG A 50 8.23 3.39 6.38
C ARG A 50 8.56 2.01 5.83
N LYS A 51 8.82 1.06 6.73
CA LYS A 51 8.91 -0.36 6.39
C LYS A 51 7.50 -0.92 6.26
N PHE A 52 7.32 -1.90 5.37
CA PHE A 52 6.01 -2.47 5.09
C PHE A 52 6.03 -4.00 5.16
N ILE A 53 4.98 -4.57 5.76
CA ILE A 53 4.66 -5.99 5.69
C ILE A 53 3.23 -6.09 5.17
N GLY A 54 3.06 -6.79 4.05
CA GLY A 54 1.77 -6.97 3.40
C GLY A 54 1.38 -8.45 3.31
N ILE A 55 0.11 -8.76 3.55
CA ILE A 55 -0.46 -10.09 3.35
C ILE A 55 -1.67 -9.95 2.43
N GLU A 56 -1.72 -10.78 1.40
CA GLU A 56 -2.87 -10.90 0.50
C GLU A 56 -3.08 -12.39 0.18
N LYS A 57 -4.34 -12.83 0.19
CA LYS A 57 -4.71 -14.23 -0.02
C LYS A 57 -4.85 -14.54 -1.51
N ASP A 58 -5.39 -13.60 -2.29
CA ASP A 58 -5.57 -13.78 -3.72
C ASP A 58 -4.25 -13.58 -4.45
N GLU A 59 -3.77 -14.62 -5.14
CA GLU A 59 -2.48 -14.59 -5.83
C GLU A 59 -2.43 -13.52 -6.94
N THR A 60 -3.55 -13.24 -7.61
CA THR A 60 -3.63 -12.21 -8.65
C THR A 60 -3.43 -10.83 -8.03
N TYR A 61 -4.11 -10.53 -6.93
CA TYR A 61 -3.95 -9.25 -6.24
C TYR A 61 -2.60 -9.13 -5.54
N PHE A 62 -2.09 -10.22 -4.97
CA PHE A 62 -0.75 -10.27 -4.42
C PHE A 62 0.29 -9.89 -5.48
N LYS A 63 0.18 -10.45 -6.70
CA LYS A 63 1.11 -10.15 -7.78
C LYS A 63 1.00 -8.70 -8.24
N ILE A 64 -0.21 -8.18 -8.39
CA ILE A 64 -0.46 -6.76 -8.70
C ILE A 64 0.16 -5.84 -7.63
N ALA A 65 -0.03 -6.15 -6.34
CA ALA A 65 0.55 -5.38 -5.25
C ALA A 65 2.09 -5.41 -5.29
N GLN A 66 2.68 -6.59 -5.49
CA GLN A 66 4.12 -6.75 -5.59
C GLN A 66 4.71 -5.91 -6.73
N ASP A 67 4.13 -5.98 -7.92
CA ASP A 67 4.62 -5.24 -9.10
C ASP A 67 4.49 -3.72 -8.89
N ARG A 68 3.41 -3.27 -8.25
CA ARG A 68 3.22 -1.85 -7.91
C ARG A 68 4.25 -1.34 -6.89
N ILE A 69 4.55 -2.13 -5.87
CA ILE A 69 5.50 -1.76 -4.81
C ILE A 69 6.93 -1.79 -5.35
N ALA A 70 7.28 -2.74 -6.22
CA ALA A 70 8.61 -2.86 -6.81
C ALA A 70 8.94 -1.82 -7.89
N ALA A 71 7.93 -1.15 -8.46
CA ALA A 71 8.09 -0.12 -9.48
C ALA A 71 8.40 1.28 -8.91
N ILE A 72 8.49 1.41 -7.58
CA ILE A 72 8.75 2.65 -6.84
C ILE A 72 10.10 2.54 -6.14
#